data_AF-A0A812YGG0-F1
#
_entry.id   AF-A0A812YGG0-F1
#
_cell.length_a   1.000
_cell.length_b   1.000
_cell.length_c   1.000
_cell.angle_alpha   90.00
_cell.angle_beta   90.00
_cell.angle_gamma   90.00
#
_symmetry.space_group_name_H-M   'P 1'
#
loop_
_entity.id
_entity.type
_entity.pdbx_description
1 polymer ?
#
loop_
_entity_poly.entity_id
_entity_poly.type
_entity_poly.pdbx_seq_one_letter_code
_entity_poly.pdbx_strand_id
1 'polypeptide(L)'
;MALQEGAAAQIVASIGAALVSWLFSFEMLPPLLQPTEDDTYFHCIWTKPVGLVLSCAVLFFSRCSDPVFLDVICIDQQDQAEKAKGILSIGAFLKSSDSMLVLWDATFCDRLWCMFEIAAFARSRAEGEKPKLLIRPTELTICHISQAVTVLLVTIVSDFVPLSGDEGFMWAFQAVNALIFGATFYANMAIYRDCFRCMEADGDKLARFSLDMVKSSCCDDNHQRSCGLCDRQITNKCITSWWGTREQFEEYVQTEVRTLLLREHAKQFFTYRQAVSAMVPVLWLFLSKAAAWYRFTTFDPIMEASREVIRAVAWWLGVAPMALLIGTRLCYVFRRKCSWASADFLLNLPPLLGSVMVVVASQQLEHLCSIIDFPMKPEEHGLVPNVLVFAALVLPATAGLFACLGANLKQQPRAKAMPAC
;
A
#
# COMPACT_ATOMS: atom_id res chain seq x y z
N MET A 1 -11.11 -2.05 -7.22
CA MET A 1 -11.85 -0.78 -7.25
C MET A 1 -11.17 0.30 -6.40
N ALA A 2 -11.06 0.15 -5.07
CA ALA A 2 -10.40 1.13 -4.20
C ALA A 2 -8.95 1.50 -4.59
N LEU A 3 -8.20 0.62 -5.27
CA LEU A 3 -6.83 0.91 -5.72
C LEU A 3 -6.75 1.82 -6.97
N GLN A 4 -7.73 1.76 -7.89
CA GLN A 4 -7.78 2.67 -9.05
C GLN A 4 -8.35 4.02 -8.61
N GLU A 5 -9.46 3.99 -7.89
CA GLU A 5 -10.08 5.18 -7.30
C GLU A 5 -9.19 5.83 -6.24
N GLY A 6 -8.32 5.05 -5.59
CA GLY A 6 -7.39 5.56 -4.59
C GLY A 6 -6.46 6.64 -5.12
N ALA A 7 -6.01 6.52 -6.38
CA ALA A 7 -5.20 7.56 -6.99
C ALA A 7 -6.02 8.86 -7.23
N ALA A 8 -7.27 8.74 -7.68
CA ALA A 8 -8.15 9.89 -7.85
C ALA A 8 -8.44 10.55 -6.48
N ALA A 9 -8.71 9.76 -5.45
CA ALA A 9 -8.91 10.24 -4.08
C ALA A 9 -7.69 11.01 -3.56
N GLN A 10 -6.48 10.48 -3.75
CA GLN A 10 -5.26 11.17 -3.34
C GLN A 10 -5.00 12.47 -4.14
N ILE A 11 -5.32 12.50 -5.43
CA ILE A 11 -5.19 13.70 -6.26
C ILE A 11 -6.16 14.78 -5.77
N VAL A 12 -7.45 14.45 -5.61
CA VAL A 12 -8.47 15.39 -5.12
C VAL A 12 -8.13 15.89 -3.72
N ALA A 13 -7.72 15.00 -2.82
CA ALA A 13 -7.27 15.34 -1.48
C ALA A 13 -6.06 16.30 -1.48
N SER A 14 -5.08 16.05 -2.34
CA SER A 14 -3.89 16.90 -2.46
C SER A 14 -4.21 18.28 -3.05
N ILE A 15 -5.12 18.35 -4.03
CA ILE A 15 -5.62 19.61 -4.57
C ILE A 15 -6.35 20.40 -3.47
N GLY A 16 -7.20 19.75 -2.69
CA GLY A 16 -7.89 20.39 -1.57
C GLY A 16 -6.91 20.88 -0.48
N ALA A 17 -5.91 20.07 -0.12
CA ALA A 17 -4.85 20.45 0.81
C ALA A 17 -4.04 21.66 0.30
N ALA A 18 -3.72 21.69 -1.00
CA ALA A 18 -3.04 22.82 -1.63
C ALA A 18 -3.91 24.08 -1.67
N LEU A 19 -5.22 23.95 -1.93
CA LEU A 19 -6.15 25.07 -1.93
C LEU A 19 -6.27 25.71 -0.54
N VAL A 20 -6.39 24.90 0.53
CA VAL A 20 -6.48 25.45 1.90
C VAL A 20 -5.14 25.98 2.40
N SER A 21 -4.02 25.40 1.96
CA SER A 21 -2.68 25.96 2.13
C SER A 21 -2.62 27.37 1.52
N TRP A 22 -3.09 27.53 0.27
CA TRP A 22 -3.17 28.83 -0.40
C TRP A 22 -4.10 29.81 0.32
N LEU A 23 -5.33 29.41 0.68
CA LEU A 23 -6.26 30.27 1.43
C LEU A 23 -5.70 30.72 2.79
N PHE A 24 -4.94 29.86 3.45
CA PHE A 24 -4.25 30.19 4.70
C PHE A 24 -3.15 31.24 4.49
N SER A 25 -2.36 31.12 3.41
CA SER A 25 -1.33 32.09 3.03
C SER A 25 -1.88 33.50 2.82
N PHE A 26 -3.10 33.64 2.30
CA PHE A 26 -3.78 34.93 2.06
C PHE A 26 -4.67 35.39 3.22
N GLU A 27 -4.46 34.85 4.42
CA GLU A 27 -5.18 35.20 5.65
C GLU A 27 -6.70 34.96 5.62
N MET A 28 -7.21 34.23 4.62
CA MET A 28 -8.63 33.88 4.54
C MET A 28 -9.02 32.79 5.54
N LEU A 29 -8.04 32.01 6.02
CA LEU A 29 -8.20 31.04 7.10
C LEU A 29 -7.42 31.47 8.34
N PRO A 30 -7.98 31.34 9.54
CA PRO A 30 -7.31 31.75 10.77
C PRO A 30 -6.20 30.77 11.16
N PRO A 31 -5.11 31.25 11.78
CA PRO A 31 -4.21 30.39 12.55
C PRO A 31 -4.87 29.97 13.86
N LEU A 32 -4.56 28.77 14.34
CA LEU A 32 -5.06 28.29 15.63
C LEU A 32 -4.33 28.95 16.81
N LEU A 33 -3.03 29.18 16.63
CA LEU A 33 -2.14 29.87 17.55
C LEU A 33 -1.43 30.98 16.76
N GLN A 34 -1.49 32.21 17.26
CA GLN A 34 -0.67 33.27 16.70
C GLN A 34 0.78 33.03 17.09
N PRO A 35 1.70 33.12 16.12
CA PRO A 35 3.12 32.98 16.42
C PRO A 35 3.63 34.09 17.33
N THR A 36 4.48 33.75 18.28
CA THR A 36 5.28 34.74 19.03
C THR A 36 6.51 35.15 18.22
N GLU A 37 7.13 36.30 18.52
CA GLU A 37 8.31 36.80 17.78
C GLU A 37 9.49 35.82 17.78
N ASP A 38 9.58 34.94 18.78
CA ASP A 38 10.66 33.95 18.92
C ASP A 38 10.31 32.57 18.31
N ASP A 39 9.08 32.38 17.83
CA ASP A 39 8.67 31.11 17.26
C ASP A 39 9.24 30.95 15.85
N THR A 40 10.00 29.89 15.63
CA THR A 40 10.55 29.56 14.30
C THR A 40 9.72 28.50 13.57
N TYR A 41 8.61 28.05 14.18
CA TYR A 41 7.82 26.94 13.70
C TYR A 41 6.35 27.30 13.56
N PHE A 42 5.95 27.46 12.29
CA PHE A 42 4.59 27.76 11.91
C PHE A 42 4.04 26.64 11.04
N HIS A 43 2.79 26.24 11.30
CA HIS A 43 2.10 25.20 10.53
C HIS A 43 0.66 25.62 10.22
N CYS A 44 0.24 25.40 8.98
CA CYS A 44 -1.17 25.45 8.60
C CYS A 44 -1.87 24.14 9.03
N ILE A 45 -2.72 24.23 10.05
CA ILE A 45 -3.46 23.08 10.60
C ILE A 45 -4.53 22.52 9.64
N TRP A 46 -4.91 23.28 8.59
CA TRP A 46 -6.04 22.96 7.73
C TRP A 46 -5.71 21.92 6.65
N THR A 47 -4.44 21.78 6.24
CA THR A 47 -4.08 20.94 5.08
C THR A 47 -4.40 19.47 5.28
N LYS A 48 -4.04 18.92 6.46
CA LYS A 48 -4.20 17.48 6.75
C LYS A 48 -5.66 17.07 6.98
N PRO A 49 -6.48 17.76 7.79
CA PRO A 49 -7.88 17.40 7.97
C PRO A 49 -8.67 17.50 6.66
N VAL A 50 -8.45 18.55 5.87
CA VAL A 50 -9.13 18.74 4.58
C VAL A 50 -8.72 17.67 3.58
N GLY A 51 -7.41 17.38 3.48
CA GLY A 51 -6.91 16.27 2.66
C GLY A 51 -7.53 14.93 3.06
N LEU A 52 -7.58 14.63 4.37
CA LEU A 52 -8.19 13.40 4.88
C LEU A 52 -9.68 13.30 4.54
N VAL A 53 -10.46 14.35 4.82
CA VAL A 53 -11.91 14.38 4.57
C VAL A 53 -12.20 14.19 3.09
N LEU A 54 -11.48 14.89 2.20
CA LEU A 54 -11.67 14.75 0.75
C LEU A 54 -11.23 13.37 0.25
N SER A 55 -10.13 12.83 0.76
CA SER A 55 -9.69 11.47 0.44
C SER A 55 -10.77 10.45 0.81
N CYS A 56 -11.34 10.55 2.02
CA CYS A 56 -12.43 9.69 2.46
C CYS A 56 -13.68 9.88 1.59
N ALA A 57 -14.08 11.12 1.32
CA ALA A 57 -15.25 11.41 0.49
C ALA A 57 -15.13 10.77 -0.89
N VAL A 58 -14.00 10.93 -1.58
CA VAL A 58 -13.79 10.30 -2.89
C VAL A 58 -13.77 8.78 -2.78
N LEU A 59 -13.10 8.20 -1.78
CA LEU A 59 -13.07 6.74 -1.63
C LEU A 59 -14.46 6.12 -1.38
N PHE A 60 -15.34 6.81 -0.64
CA PHE A 60 -16.67 6.29 -0.31
C PHE A 60 -17.75 6.63 -1.35
N PHE A 61 -17.61 7.75 -2.06
CA PHE A 61 -18.64 8.22 -2.99
C PHE A 61 -18.29 8.06 -4.47
N SER A 62 -17.03 7.79 -4.84
CA SER A 62 -16.68 7.44 -6.21
C SER A 62 -17.29 6.11 -6.62
N ARG A 63 -18.11 6.13 -7.67
CA ARG A 63 -18.69 4.93 -8.27
C ARG A 63 -17.83 4.52 -9.46
N CYS A 64 -17.45 3.24 -9.50
CA CYS A 64 -16.91 2.66 -10.71
C CYS A 64 -18.06 2.39 -11.69
N SER A 65 -17.89 2.81 -12.94
CA SER A 65 -18.87 2.63 -14.01
C SER A 65 -18.77 1.28 -14.72
N ASP A 66 -17.73 0.49 -14.43
CA ASP A 66 -17.51 -0.77 -15.13
C ASP A 66 -18.55 -1.80 -14.69
N PRO A 67 -19.22 -2.50 -15.63
CA PRO A 67 -20.15 -3.57 -15.28
C PRO A 67 -19.37 -4.71 -14.62
N VAL A 68 -19.76 -5.07 -13.39
CA VAL A 68 -19.16 -6.16 -12.63
C VAL A 68 -20.18 -7.29 -12.47
N PHE A 69 -19.76 -8.50 -12.82
CA PHE A 69 -20.48 -9.70 -12.43
C PHE A 69 -20.05 -10.11 -11.03
N LEU A 70 -21.00 -10.23 -10.11
CA LEU A 70 -20.77 -10.76 -8.77
C LEU A 70 -21.81 -11.85 -8.52
N ASP A 71 -21.32 -13.08 -8.36
CA ASP A 71 -22.13 -14.30 -8.22
C ASP A 71 -23.28 -14.16 -7.22
N VAL A 72 -23.01 -13.62 -6.02
CA VAL A 72 -24.00 -13.50 -4.95
C VAL A 72 -25.15 -12.54 -5.27
N ILE A 73 -24.93 -11.60 -6.19
CA ILE A 73 -25.92 -10.60 -6.60
C ILE A 73 -26.60 -11.01 -7.91
N CYS A 74 -25.83 -11.55 -8.85
CA CYS A 74 -26.29 -11.85 -10.20
C CYS A 74 -26.99 -13.21 -10.32
N ILE A 75 -26.74 -14.13 -9.39
CA ILE A 75 -27.42 -15.43 -9.34
C ILE A 75 -28.48 -15.36 -8.24
N ASP A 76 -29.72 -15.72 -8.58
CA ASP A 76 -30.80 -15.84 -7.61
C ASP A 76 -30.40 -16.85 -6.52
N GLN A 77 -30.28 -16.37 -5.27
CA GLN A 77 -29.90 -17.21 -4.13
C GLN A 77 -31.10 -17.90 -3.47
N GLN A 78 -32.33 -17.50 -3.81
CA GLN A 78 -33.57 -17.97 -3.19
C GLN A 78 -34.27 -19.02 -4.06
N ASP A 79 -34.40 -18.79 -5.36
CA ASP A 79 -35.00 -19.74 -6.30
C ASP A 79 -33.96 -20.78 -6.75
N GLN A 80 -34.18 -22.05 -6.38
CA GLN A 80 -33.26 -23.14 -6.70
C GLN A 80 -33.14 -23.43 -8.21
N ALA A 81 -34.21 -23.26 -8.97
CA ALA A 81 -34.19 -23.50 -10.40
C ALA A 81 -33.37 -22.42 -11.11
N GLU A 82 -33.56 -21.16 -10.73
CA GLU A 82 -32.77 -20.03 -11.25
C GLU A 82 -31.32 -20.07 -10.74
N LYS A 83 -31.09 -20.45 -9.48
CA LYS A 83 -29.74 -20.71 -8.95
C LYS A 83 -29.00 -21.74 -9.78
N ALA A 84 -29.64 -22.87 -10.08
CA ALA A 84 -29.06 -23.93 -10.89
C ALA A 84 -28.75 -23.43 -12.32
N LYS A 85 -29.66 -22.67 -12.95
CA LYS A 85 -29.42 -22.05 -14.26
C LYS A 85 -28.25 -21.06 -14.21
N GLY A 86 -28.15 -20.25 -13.16
CA GLY A 86 -27.07 -19.29 -12.94
C GLY A 86 -25.72 -19.98 -12.78
N ILE A 87 -25.67 -21.03 -11.95
CA ILE A 87 -24.49 -21.89 -11.75
C ILE A 87 -24.04 -22.52 -13.08
N LEU A 88 -24.97 -23.09 -13.85
CA LEU A 88 -24.66 -23.68 -15.15
C LEU A 88 -24.15 -22.64 -16.16
N SER A 89 -24.54 -21.39 -15.99
CA SER A 89 -24.16 -20.27 -16.85
C SER A 89 -22.82 -19.62 -16.46
N ILE A 90 -22.21 -19.98 -15.32
CA ILE A 90 -20.97 -19.34 -14.84
C ILE A 90 -19.83 -19.46 -15.84
N GLY A 91 -19.73 -20.61 -16.53
CA GLY A 91 -18.70 -20.80 -17.55
C GLY A 91 -18.84 -19.82 -18.72
N ALA A 92 -20.08 -19.47 -19.09
CA ALA A 92 -20.34 -18.46 -20.12
C ALA A 92 -19.93 -17.07 -19.63
N PHE A 93 -20.28 -16.69 -18.38
CA PHE A 93 -19.86 -15.42 -17.80
C PHE A 93 -18.34 -15.29 -17.69
N LEU A 94 -17.66 -16.33 -17.22
CA LEU A 94 -16.19 -16.34 -17.11
C LEU A 94 -15.55 -16.22 -18.49
N LYS A 95 -16.10 -16.88 -19.52
CA LYS A 95 -15.60 -16.78 -20.90
C LYS A 95 -15.86 -15.39 -21.51
N SER A 96 -17.03 -14.79 -21.27
CA SER A 96 -17.38 -13.46 -21.78
C SER A 96 -16.69 -12.31 -21.03
N SER A 97 -16.15 -12.57 -19.83
CA SER A 97 -15.47 -11.56 -19.04
C SER A 97 -14.10 -11.21 -19.64
N ASP A 98 -13.82 -9.91 -19.74
CA ASP A 98 -12.53 -9.38 -20.21
C ASP A 98 -11.40 -9.56 -19.18
N SER A 99 -11.75 -9.52 -17.89
CA SER A 99 -10.81 -9.64 -16.78
C SER A 99 -11.49 -10.22 -15.55
N MET A 100 -10.70 -10.77 -14.64
CA MET A 100 -11.19 -11.31 -13.36
C MET A 100 -10.43 -10.65 -12.21
N LEU A 101 -11.16 -9.96 -11.32
CA LEU A 101 -10.62 -9.41 -10.08
C LEU A 101 -10.80 -10.43 -8.96
N VAL A 102 -9.69 -10.90 -8.39
CA VAL A 102 -9.68 -11.83 -7.26
C VAL A 102 -9.30 -11.06 -6.01
N LEU A 103 -10.24 -10.94 -5.06
CA LEU A 103 -9.93 -10.46 -3.72
C LEU A 103 -9.42 -11.65 -2.90
N TRP A 104 -8.12 -11.67 -2.72
CA TRP A 104 -7.42 -12.82 -2.13
C TRP A 104 -7.29 -12.63 -0.62
N ASP A 105 -7.75 -13.61 0.14
CA ASP A 105 -7.58 -13.68 1.58
C ASP A 105 -6.98 -15.04 1.96
N ALA A 106 -6.52 -15.18 3.20
CA ALA A 106 -5.92 -16.42 3.72
C ALA A 106 -6.82 -17.69 3.60
N THR A 107 -8.12 -17.53 3.36
CA THR A 107 -9.11 -18.63 3.19
C THR A 107 -9.47 -18.89 1.73
N PHE A 108 -8.93 -18.11 0.79
CA PHE A 108 -9.28 -18.19 -0.63
C PHE A 108 -8.98 -19.58 -1.21
N CYS A 109 -7.77 -20.10 -0.98
CA CYS A 109 -7.36 -21.45 -1.39
C CYS A 109 -8.19 -22.57 -0.78
N ASP A 110 -8.84 -22.31 0.36
CA ASP A 110 -9.61 -23.32 1.08
C ASP A 110 -11.04 -23.45 0.52
N ARG A 111 -11.46 -22.56 -0.39
CA ARG A 111 -12.80 -22.53 -0.99
C ARG A 111 -12.79 -23.18 -2.38
N LEU A 112 -13.52 -24.30 -2.51
CA LEU A 112 -13.63 -25.07 -3.76
C LEU A 112 -14.08 -24.20 -4.94
N TRP A 113 -15.14 -23.41 -4.72
CA TRP A 113 -15.75 -22.59 -5.77
C TRP A 113 -14.76 -21.56 -6.33
N CYS A 114 -14.08 -20.84 -5.45
CA CYS A 114 -13.09 -19.82 -5.81
C CYS A 114 -11.95 -20.38 -6.67
N MET A 115 -11.44 -21.56 -6.32
CA MET A 115 -10.37 -22.21 -7.08
C MET A 115 -10.85 -22.74 -8.43
N PHE A 116 -12.09 -23.24 -8.50
CA PHE A 116 -12.73 -23.61 -9.74
C PHE A 116 -12.91 -22.40 -10.68
N GLU A 117 -13.37 -21.25 -10.18
CA GLU A 117 -13.58 -20.05 -11.00
C GLU A 117 -12.28 -19.52 -11.61
N ILE A 118 -11.19 -19.45 -10.83
CA ILE A 118 -9.89 -19.02 -11.36
C ILE A 118 -9.40 -20.00 -12.43
N ALA A 119 -9.47 -21.29 -12.16
CA ALA A 119 -9.04 -22.32 -13.11
C ALA A 119 -9.88 -22.29 -14.40
N ALA A 120 -11.19 -22.14 -14.27
CA ALA A 120 -12.13 -22.01 -15.37
C ALA A 120 -11.87 -20.74 -16.19
N PHE A 121 -11.65 -19.59 -15.54
CA PHE A 121 -11.32 -18.34 -16.20
C PHE A 121 -10.00 -18.45 -16.98
N ALA A 122 -8.95 -18.98 -16.35
CA ALA A 122 -7.65 -19.18 -16.99
C ALA A 122 -7.73 -20.11 -18.19
N ARG A 123 -8.47 -21.22 -18.08
CA ARG A 123 -8.66 -22.20 -19.16
C ARG A 123 -9.55 -21.69 -20.30
N SER A 124 -10.48 -20.77 -20.02
CA SER A 124 -11.43 -20.25 -21.02
C SER A 124 -10.78 -19.36 -22.10
N ARG A 125 -9.53 -18.93 -21.88
CA ARG A 125 -8.79 -18.05 -22.80
C ARG A 125 -8.34 -18.81 -24.05
N ALA A 126 -8.24 -18.09 -25.17
CA ALA A 126 -7.71 -18.67 -26.40
C ALA A 126 -6.24 -19.06 -26.25
N GLU A 127 -5.76 -20.03 -27.02
CA GLU A 127 -4.36 -20.43 -27.02
C GLU A 127 -3.47 -19.22 -27.36
N GLY A 128 -2.53 -18.90 -26.46
CA GLY A 128 -1.65 -17.73 -26.56
C GLY A 128 -2.19 -16.43 -25.92
N GLU A 129 -3.48 -16.36 -25.58
CA GLU A 129 -4.05 -15.23 -24.84
C GLU A 129 -3.69 -15.35 -23.35
N LYS A 130 -3.09 -14.29 -22.79
CA LYS A 130 -2.77 -14.26 -21.36
C LYS A 130 -4.01 -13.85 -20.57
N PRO A 131 -4.48 -14.65 -19.59
CA PRO A 131 -5.63 -14.27 -18.79
C PRO A 131 -5.35 -12.96 -18.05
N LYS A 132 -6.26 -11.99 -18.18
CA LYS A 132 -6.22 -10.73 -17.42
C LYS A 132 -6.74 -10.95 -16.00
N LEU A 133 -5.98 -11.73 -15.23
CA LEU A 133 -6.27 -12.03 -13.84
C LEU A 133 -5.63 -10.96 -12.95
N LEU A 134 -6.44 -10.24 -12.18
CA LEU A 134 -6.01 -9.21 -11.24
C LEU A 134 -6.21 -9.74 -9.82
N ILE A 135 -5.15 -10.25 -9.19
CA ILE A 135 -5.25 -10.71 -7.80
C ILE A 135 -4.85 -9.59 -6.85
N ARG A 136 -5.71 -9.30 -5.86
CA ARG A 136 -5.49 -8.28 -4.85
C ARG A 136 -5.57 -8.92 -3.47
N PRO A 137 -4.43 -9.14 -2.79
CA PRO A 137 -4.42 -9.54 -1.40
C PRO A 137 -5.15 -8.50 -0.55
N THR A 138 -6.12 -8.94 0.25
CA THR A 138 -6.88 -8.08 1.15
C THR A 138 -5.99 -7.55 2.27
N GLU A 139 -5.04 -8.36 2.72
CA GLU A 139 -4.02 -8.05 3.72
C GLU A 139 -3.12 -6.90 3.23
N LEU A 140 -2.82 -6.84 1.93
CA LEU A 140 -2.02 -5.74 1.36
C LEU A 140 -2.77 -4.40 1.43
N THR A 141 -4.10 -4.42 1.38
CA THR A 141 -4.90 -3.19 1.56
C THR A 141 -4.78 -2.68 2.98
N ILE A 142 -4.78 -3.58 3.98
CA ILE A 142 -4.54 -3.24 5.38
C ILE A 142 -3.15 -2.62 5.55
N CYS A 143 -2.11 -3.19 4.92
CA CYS A 143 -0.77 -2.61 4.92
C CYS A 143 -0.75 -1.17 4.38
N HIS A 144 -1.41 -0.91 3.24
CA HIS A 144 -1.47 0.43 2.67
C HIS A 144 -2.21 1.44 3.54
N ILE A 145 -3.36 1.06 4.09
CA ILE A 145 -4.15 1.92 4.98
C ILE A 145 -3.37 2.20 6.27
N SER A 146 -2.80 1.15 6.88
CA SER A 146 -1.92 1.26 8.04
C SER A 146 -0.76 2.21 7.78
N GLN A 147 -0.07 2.06 6.63
CA GLN A 147 1.02 2.94 6.26
C GLN A 147 0.60 4.41 6.12
N ALA A 148 -0.51 4.67 5.43
CA ALA A 148 -1.03 6.02 5.25
C ALA A 148 -1.45 6.65 6.59
N VAL A 149 -2.11 5.89 7.46
CA VAL A 149 -2.50 6.32 8.81
C VAL A 149 -1.27 6.58 9.67
N THR A 150 -0.27 5.68 9.67
CA THR A 150 0.99 5.88 10.39
C THR A 150 1.69 7.15 9.96
N VAL A 151 1.83 7.40 8.65
CA VAL A 151 2.47 8.62 8.14
C VAL A 151 1.66 9.85 8.52
N LEU A 152 0.33 9.80 8.40
CA LEU A 152 -0.54 10.89 8.82
C LEU A 152 -0.36 11.20 10.30
N LEU A 153 -0.42 10.20 11.18
CA LEU A 153 -0.22 10.37 12.63
C LEU A 153 1.16 10.94 12.95
N VAL A 154 2.21 10.40 12.33
CA VAL A 154 3.58 10.90 12.47
C VAL A 154 3.66 12.38 12.08
N THR A 155 3.08 12.75 10.93
CA THR A 155 3.10 14.15 10.49
C THR A 155 2.27 15.05 11.39
N ILE A 156 1.14 14.59 11.95
CA ILE A 156 0.34 15.36 12.91
C ILE A 156 1.17 15.62 14.17
N VAL A 157 1.75 14.57 14.74
CA VAL A 157 2.61 14.67 15.93
C VAL A 157 3.82 15.57 15.67
N SER A 158 4.41 15.53 14.47
CA SER A 158 5.48 16.44 14.06
C SER A 158 5.09 17.93 14.09
N ASP A 159 3.83 18.29 13.90
CA ASP A 159 3.39 19.70 13.97
C ASP A 159 3.32 20.22 15.42
N PHE A 160 3.21 19.31 16.39
CA PHE A 160 3.09 19.67 17.81
C PHE A 160 4.43 19.69 18.54
N VAL A 161 5.55 19.45 17.86
CA VAL A 161 6.89 19.47 18.47
C VAL A 161 7.30 20.92 18.75
N PRO A 162 7.31 21.36 20.02
CA PRO A 162 7.86 22.66 20.34
C PRO A 162 9.37 22.59 20.12
N LEU A 163 9.88 23.54 19.34
CA LEU A 163 11.31 23.65 19.03
C LEU A 163 11.94 24.84 19.75
N SER A 164 11.10 25.73 20.28
CA SER A 164 11.42 26.77 21.26
C SER A 164 10.80 26.36 22.61
N GLY A 165 11.52 26.59 23.71
CA GLY A 165 11.04 26.28 25.05
C GLY A 165 12.18 25.92 26.00
N ASP A 166 11.83 25.63 27.26
CA ASP A 166 12.77 25.08 28.23
C ASP A 166 13.45 23.82 27.66
N GLU A 167 14.78 23.78 27.68
CA GLU A 167 15.57 22.70 27.03
C GLU A 167 15.12 21.32 27.52
N GLY A 168 14.82 21.19 28.82
CA GLY A 168 14.35 19.94 29.43
C GLY A 168 13.01 19.48 28.85
N PHE A 169 12.06 20.40 28.70
CA PHE A 169 10.75 20.11 28.11
C PHE A 169 10.86 19.70 26.63
N MET A 170 11.73 20.35 25.86
CA MET A 170 11.96 20.02 24.44
C MET A 170 12.52 18.60 24.27
N TRP A 171 13.57 18.22 25.02
CA TRP A 171 14.14 16.87 24.94
C TRP A 171 13.16 15.79 25.36
N ALA A 172 12.39 16.01 26.43
CA ALA A 172 11.35 15.09 26.86
C ALA A 172 10.29 14.89 25.76
N PHE A 173 9.82 15.98 25.15
CA PHE A 173 8.83 15.91 24.08
C PHE A 173 9.39 15.21 22.83
N GLN A 174 10.62 15.50 22.43
CA GLN A 174 11.30 14.82 21.32
C GLN A 174 11.46 13.32 21.58
N ALA A 175 11.80 12.92 22.81
CA ALA A 175 11.90 11.51 23.19
C ALA A 175 10.54 10.80 23.09
N VAL A 176 9.45 11.46 23.52
CA VAL A 176 8.08 10.95 23.37
C VAL A 176 7.70 10.80 21.91
N ASN A 177 8.02 11.78 21.05
CA ASN A 177 7.75 11.68 19.61
C ASN A 177 8.55 10.56 18.96
N ALA A 178 9.83 10.42 19.31
CA ALA A 178 10.66 9.33 18.83
C ALA A 178 10.09 7.96 19.24
N LEU A 179 9.55 7.85 20.46
CA LEU A 179 8.87 6.65 20.92
C LEU A 179 7.57 6.37 20.15
N ILE A 180 6.73 7.39 19.92
CA ILE A 180 5.49 7.26 19.14
C ILE A 180 5.81 6.85 17.70
N PHE A 181 6.83 7.46 17.08
CA PHE A 181 7.26 7.12 15.72
C PHE A 181 7.80 5.70 15.69
N GLY A 182 8.69 5.35 16.62
CA GLY A 182 9.22 3.99 16.76
C GLY A 182 8.10 2.96 16.88
N ALA A 183 7.12 3.18 17.76
CA ALA A 183 6.01 2.27 17.98
C ALA A 183 5.08 2.14 16.76
N THR A 184 4.70 3.25 16.14
CA THR A 184 3.78 3.24 14.97
C THR A 184 4.42 2.63 13.73
N PHE A 185 5.68 2.96 13.44
CA PHE A 185 6.41 2.31 12.36
C PHE A 185 6.71 0.84 12.66
N TYR A 186 7.03 0.48 13.91
CA TYR A 186 7.21 -0.92 14.32
C TYR A 186 5.95 -1.75 14.08
N ALA A 187 4.79 -1.27 14.53
CA ALA A 187 3.50 -1.94 14.33
C ALA A 187 3.22 -2.15 12.83
N ASN A 188 3.51 -1.13 12.02
CA ASN A 188 3.37 -1.20 10.59
C ASN A 188 4.32 -2.24 9.96
N MET A 189 5.60 -2.30 10.37
CA MET A 189 6.53 -3.36 9.92
C MET A 189 6.05 -4.77 10.28
N ALA A 190 5.45 -4.94 11.47
CA ALA A 190 4.87 -6.22 11.88
C ALA A 190 3.71 -6.63 10.95
N ILE A 191 2.80 -5.71 10.63
CA ILE A 191 1.69 -5.94 9.68
C ILE A 191 2.22 -6.36 8.31
N TYR A 192 3.23 -5.67 7.79
CA TYR A 192 3.88 -6.03 6.52
C TYR A 192 4.45 -7.44 6.54
N ARG A 193 5.17 -7.79 7.61
CA ARG A 193 5.80 -9.10 7.73
C ARG A 193 4.76 -10.21 7.83
N ASP A 194 3.69 -10.01 8.58
CA ASP A 194 2.60 -10.97 8.69
C ASP A 194 1.86 -11.12 7.35
N CYS A 195 1.65 -10.04 6.60
CA CYS A 195 1.15 -10.10 5.23
C CYS A 195 2.05 -10.98 4.33
N PHE A 196 3.37 -10.81 4.38
CA PHE A 196 4.30 -11.64 3.61
C PHE A 196 4.26 -13.12 4.02
N ARG A 197 4.05 -13.41 5.31
CA ARG A 197 3.90 -14.78 5.83
C ARG A 197 2.63 -15.45 5.34
N CYS A 198 1.50 -14.76 5.42
CA CYS A 198 0.22 -15.25 4.89
C CYS A 198 0.35 -15.62 3.42
N MET A 199 0.99 -14.75 2.62
CA MET A 199 1.19 -15.01 1.19
C MET A 199 2.12 -16.19 0.90
N GLU A 200 3.17 -16.40 1.70
CA GLU A 200 4.02 -17.59 1.56
C GLU A 200 3.26 -18.86 1.92
N ALA A 201 2.48 -18.84 3.02
CA ALA A 201 1.64 -19.95 3.43
C ALA A 201 0.60 -20.32 2.36
N ASP A 202 0.00 -19.33 1.70
CA ASP A 202 -0.94 -19.56 0.59
C ASP A 202 -0.26 -20.19 -0.62
N GLY A 203 0.98 -19.79 -0.93
CA GLY A 203 1.79 -20.41 -1.97
C GLY A 203 2.04 -21.90 -1.72
N ASP A 204 2.21 -22.29 -0.46
CA ASP A 204 2.38 -23.68 -0.03
C ASP A 204 1.06 -24.46 0.02
N LYS A 205 -0.06 -23.80 0.34
CA LYS A 205 -1.41 -24.40 0.21
C LYS A 205 -1.70 -24.74 -1.24
N LEU A 206 -1.42 -23.83 -2.18
CA LEU A 206 -1.61 -24.08 -3.62
C LEU A 206 -0.72 -25.21 -4.14
N ALA A 207 0.51 -25.32 -3.63
CA ALA A 207 1.43 -26.39 -4.03
C ALA A 207 0.92 -27.79 -3.63
N ARG A 208 0.08 -27.87 -2.59
CA ARG A 208 -0.49 -29.12 -2.05
C ARG A 208 -2.00 -29.14 -2.20
N PHE A 209 -2.53 -28.38 -3.16
CA PHE A 209 -3.96 -28.26 -3.36
C PHE A 209 -4.58 -29.63 -3.66
N SER A 210 -5.67 -29.98 -2.99
CA SER A 210 -6.47 -31.16 -3.29
C SER A 210 -7.94 -30.85 -3.10
N LEU A 211 -8.76 -31.38 -4.02
CA LEU A 211 -10.20 -31.30 -4.03
C LEU A 211 -10.84 -31.95 -2.80
N ASP A 212 -10.15 -32.85 -2.11
CA ASP A 212 -10.66 -33.48 -0.90
C ASP A 212 -10.52 -32.54 0.32
N MET A 213 -9.47 -31.72 0.35
CA MET A 213 -9.15 -30.81 1.46
C MET A 213 -9.88 -29.47 1.41
N VAL A 214 -10.40 -29.07 0.25
CA VAL A 214 -11.15 -27.82 0.11
C VAL A 214 -12.56 -27.92 0.68
N LYS A 215 -13.01 -26.79 1.20
CA LYS A 215 -14.32 -26.59 1.81
C LYS A 215 -15.31 -26.07 0.78
N SER A 216 -16.58 -26.36 1.05
CA SER A 216 -17.72 -25.86 0.31
C SER A 216 -18.79 -25.50 1.32
N SER A 217 -19.28 -24.25 1.30
CA SER A 217 -20.21 -23.73 2.31
C SER A 217 -21.44 -24.64 2.48
N CYS A 218 -21.97 -25.22 1.40
CA CYS A 218 -23.12 -26.13 1.49
C CYS A 218 -22.84 -27.40 2.32
N CYS A 219 -21.62 -27.94 2.30
CA CYS A 219 -21.26 -29.15 3.02
C CYS A 219 -20.93 -28.86 4.48
N ASP A 220 -20.30 -27.71 4.75
CA ASP A 220 -19.93 -27.29 6.12
C ASP A 220 -21.19 -27.08 6.98
N ASP A 221 -22.29 -26.59 6.38
CA ASP A 221 -23.59 -26.41 7.03
C ASP A 221 -24.49 -27.68 6.95
N ASN A 222 -23.92 -28.87 6.68
CA ASN A 222 -24.65 -30.14 6.53
C ASN A 222 -25.86 -30.05 5.58
N HIS A 223 -25.73 -29.30 4.48
CA HIS A 223 -26.78 -29.09 3.48
C HIS A 223 -28.08 -28.47 4.00
N GLN A 224 -28.09 -27.86 5.20
CA GLN A 224 -29.31 -27.28 5.80
C GLN A 224 -29.94 -26.20 4.91
N ARG A 225 -29.12 -25.40 4.23
CA ARG A 225 -29.58 -24.30 3.37
C ARG A 225 -29.75 -24.67 1.91
N SER A 226 -29.23 -25.83 1.49
CA SER A 226 -29.02 -26.11 0.08
C SER A 226 -30.16 -26.89 -0.58
N CYS A 227 -31.28 -27.10 0.12
CA CYS A 227 -32.51 -27.72 -0.40
C CYS A 227 -32.27 -29.01 -1.23
N GLY A 228 -31.23 -29.78 -0.88
CA GLY A 228 -30.84 -31.02 -1.58
C GLY A 228 -29.86 -30.87 -2.74
N LEU A 229 -29.50 -29.65 -3.17
CA LEU A 229 -28.43 -29.41 -4.13
C LEU A 229 -27.10 -29.22 -3.40
N CYS A 230 -26.09 -29.99 -3.77
CA CYS A 230 -24.75 -29.91 -3.19
C CYS A 230 -23.80 -29.21 -4.16
N ASP A 231 -23.37 -27.99 -3.83
CA ASP A 231 -22.44 -27.19 -4.65
C ASP A 231 -21.15 -27.97 -4.96
N ARG A 232 -20.65 -28.75 -4.01
CA ARG A 232 -19.47 -29.61 -4.22
C ARG A 232 -19.69 -30.69 -5.27
N GLN A 233 -20.86 -31.32 -5.27
CA GLN A 233 -21.21 -32.34 -6.29
C GLN A 233 -21.33 -31.69 -7.67
N ILE A 234 -21.97 -30.53 -7.76
CA ILE A 234 -22.13 -29.80 -9.02
C ILE A 234 -20.75 -29.37 -9.55
N THR A 235 -19.94 -28.76 -8.71
CA THR A 235 -18.58 -28.31 -9.06
C THR A 235 -17.72 -29.48 -9.51
N ASN A 236 -17.78 -30.63 -8.81
CA ASN A 236 -17.05 -31.83 -9.21
C ASN A 236 -17.49 -32.35 -10.58
N LYS A 237 -18.80 -32.34 -10.88
CA LYS A 237 -19.31 -32.72 -12.21
C LYS A 237 -18.80 -31.76 -13.30
N CYS A 238 -18.80 -30.45 -13.03
CA CYS A 238 -18.23 -29.46 -13.93
C CYS A 238 -16.73 -29.70 -14.14
N ILE A 239 -15.98 -29.96 -13.06
CA ILE A 239 -14.54 -30.30 -13.11
C ILE A 239 -14.30 -31.52 -14.01
N THR A 240 -14.99 -32.63 -13.78
CA THR A 240 -14.86 -33.84 -14.61
C THR A 240 -15.25 -33.55 -16.06
N SER A 241 -16.31 -32.78 -16.30
CA SER A 241 -16.72 -32.43 -17.66
C SER A 241 -15.71 -31.54 -18.39
N TRP A 242 -15.01 -30.65 -17.69
CA TRP A 242 -14.13 -29.66 -18.31
C TRP A 242 -12.69 -30.16 -18.38
N TRP A 243 -12.19 -30.81 -17.32
CA TRP A 243 -10.82 -31.31 -17.25
C TRP A 243 -10.67 -32.78 -17.61
N GLY A 244 -11.73 -33.59 -17.57
CA GLY A 244 -11.67 -35.03 -17.77
C GLY A 244 -11.65 -35.76 -16.44
N THR A 245 -10.62 -35.54 -15.62
CA THR A 245 -10.52 -36.13 -14.27
C THR A 245 -10.29 -35.08 -13.18
N ARG A 246 -10.49 -35.50 -11.92
CA ARG A 246 -10.24 -34.66 -10.73
C ARG A 246 -8.76 -34.34 -10.57
N GLU A 247 -7.91 -35.31 -10.87
CA GLU A 247 -6.46 -35.24 -10.76
C GLU A 247 -5.89 -34.24 -11.79
N GLN A 248 -6.42 -34.24 -13.02
CA GLN A 248 -6.03 -33.27 -14.06
C GLN A 248 -6.38 -31.84 -13.67
N PHE A 249 -7.49 -31.64 -12.95
CA PHE A 249 -7.83 -30.34 -12.40
C PHE A 249 -6.88 -29.93 -11.26
N GLU A 250 -6.61 -30.84 -10.31
CA GLU A 250 -5.67 -30.58 -9.22
C GLU A 250 -4.27 -30.24 -9.75
N GLU A 251 -3.78 -31.01 -10.72
CA GLU A 251 -2.50 -30.75 -11.39
C GLU A 251 -2.50 -29.37 -12.06
N TYR A 252 -3.57 -29.02 -12.77
CA TYR A 252 -3.72 -27.70 -13.39
C TYR A 252 -3.71 -26.57 -12.35
N VAL A 253 -4.34 -26.76 -11.20
CA VAL A 253 -4.34 -25.78 -10.10
C VAL A 253 -2.95 -25.65 -9.48
N GLN A 254 -2.30 -26.77 -9.16
CA GLN A 254 -0.98 -26.82 -8.54
C GLN A 254 0.13 -26.24 -9.43
N THR A 255 -0.06 -26.26 -10.75
CA THR A 255 0.91 -25.80 -11.75
C THR A 255 0.55 -24.44 -12.33
N GLU A 256 -0.42 -24.40 -13.25
CA GLU A 256 -0.78 -23.22 -14.03
C GLU A 256 -1.39 -22.12 -13.18
N VAL A 257 -2.43 -22.45 -12.39
CA VAL A 257 -3.09 -21.45 -11.52
C VAL A 257 -2.11 -20.91 -10.49
N ARG A 258 -1.36 -21.79 -9.81
CA ARG A 258 -0.30 -21.38 -8.88
C ARG A 258 0.72 -20.46 -9.54
N THR A 259 1.17 -20.76 -10.76
CA THR A 259 2.15 -19.93 -11.48
C THR A 259 1.56 -18.57 -11.82
N LEU A 260 0.30 -18.50 -12.27
CA LEU A 260 -0.41 -17.25 -12.52
C LEU A 260 -0.52 -16.41 -11.23
N LEU A 261 -0.93 -17.03 -10.12
CA LEU A 261 -1.09 -16.37 -8.83
C LEU A 261 0.25 -15.82 -8.30
N LEU A 262 1.29 -16.66 -8.26
CA LEU A 262 2.63 -16.26 -7.81
C LEU A 262 3.21 -15.15 -8.68
N ARG A 263 2.98 -15.21 -10.00
CA ARG A 263 3.42 -14.18 -10.94
C ARG A 263 2.73 -12.84 -10.68
N GLU A 264 1.42 -12.83 -10.46
CA GLU A 264 0.70 -11.61 -10.15
C GLU A 264 1.04 -11.06 -8.77
N HIS A 265 1.21 -11.92 -7.77
CA HIS A 265 1.70 -11.52 -6.44
C HIS A 265 3.08 -10.84 -6.54
N ALA A 266 4.04 -11.45 -7.26
CA ALA A 266 5.38 -10.91 -7.44
C ALA A 266 5.40 -9.54 -8.14
N LYS A 267 4.42 -9.24 -9.01
CA LYS A 267 4.32 -7.94 -9.68
C LYS A 267 3.80 -6.82 -8.79
N GLN A 268 3.02 -7.13 -7.75
CA GLN A 268 2.08 -6.17 -7.18
C GLN A 268 2.34 -5.75 -5.74
N PHE A 269 3.38 -6.27 -5.08
CA PHE A 269 3.60 -5.99 -3.66
C PHE A 269 3.64 -4.50 -3.34
N PHE A 270 4.58 -3.74 -3.93
CA PHE A 270 4.62 -2.28 -3.79
C PHE A 270 5.11 -1.65 -5.08
N THR A 271 4.18 -1.21 -5.91
CA THR A 271 4.52 -0.33 -7.03
C THR A 271 4.93 1.04 -6.52
N TYR A 272 5.78 1.75 -7.26
CA TYR A 272 6.16 3.13 -6.92
C TYR A 272 4.91 4.02 -6.73
N ARG A 273 3.91 3.86 -7.61
CA ARG A 273 2.63 4.57 -7.53
C ARG A 273 1.91 4.35 -6.19
N GLN A 274 1.87 3.11 -5.70
CA GLN A 274 1.28 2.77 -4.41
C GLN A 274 2.08 3.36 -3.24
N ALA A 275 3.42 3.30 -3.30
CA ALA A 275 4.28 3.91 -2.29
C ALA A 275 4.06 5.42 -2.20
N VAL A 276 4.09 6.13 -3.34
CA VAL A 276 3.81 7.58 -3.42
C VAL A 276 2.41 7.90 -2.88
N SER A 277 1.40 7.10 -3.25
CA SER A 277 0.03 7.27 -2.76
C SER A 277 -0.08 7.13 -1.24
N ALA A 278 0.64 6.19 -0.62
CA ALA A 278 0.65 6.01 0.83
C ALA A 278 1.43 7.12 1.57
N MET A 279 2.30 7.86 0.86
CA MET A 279 3.15 8.93 1.40
C MET A 279 2.58 10.34 1.18
N VAL A 280 1.37 10.47 0.62
CA VAL A 280 0.73 11.77 0.37
C VAL A 280 0.66 12.68 1.62
N PRO A 281 0.48 12.20 2.87
CA PRO A 281 0.53 13.09 4.03
C PRO A 281 1.89 13.80 4.22
N VAL A 282 2.99 13.27 3.67
CA VAL A 282 4.29 13.97 3.63
C VAL A 282 4.20 15.24 2.77
N LEU A 283 3.55 15.17 1.61
CA LEU A 283 3.28 16.35 0.79
C LEU A 283 2.46 17.38 1.59
N TRP A 284 1.42 16.96 2.29
CA TRP A 284 0.56 17.86 3.08
C TRP A 284 1.31 18.54 4.23
N LEU A 285 2.27 17.84 4.86
CA LEU A 285 3.15 18.41 5.87
C LEU A 285 3.97 19.58 5.31
N PHE A 286 4.62 19.40 4.16
CA PHE A 286 5.44 20.46 3.57
C PHE A 286 4.60 21.58 2.95
N LEU A 287 3.41 21.30 2.39
CA LEU A 287 2.46 22.35 1.98
C LEU A 287 1.97 23.18 3.17
N SER A 288 1.81 22.55 4.33
CA SER A 288 1.48 23.24 5.58
C SER A 288 2.60 24.21 6.00
N LYS A 289 3.85 23.74 5.95
CA LYS A 289 5.04 24.58 6.21
C LYS A 289 5.17 25.70 5.20
N ALA A 290 5.04 25.42 3.91
CA ALA A 290 5.15 26.42 2.85
C ALA A 290 4.17 27.58 3.03
N ALA A 291 2.91 27.28 3.35
CA ALA A 291 1.92 28.33 3.61
C ALA A 291 2.21 29.15 4.87
N ALA A 292 2.73 28.51 5.89
CA ALA A 292 3.08 29.17 7.14
C ALA A 292 4.32 30.07 6.99
N TRP A 293 5.35 29.60 6.27
CA TRP A 293 6.49 30.43 5.88
C TRP A 293 6.07 31.62 5.03
N TYR A 294 5.19 31.42 4.04
CA TYR A 294 4.69 32.54 3.24
C TYR A 294 4.02 33.62 4.09
N ARG A 295 3.23 33.21 5.09
CA ARG A 295 2.43 34.13 5.88
C ARG A 295 3.21 34.86 6.98
N PHE A 296 4.09 34.15 7.66
CA PHE A 296 4.67 34.64 8.93
C PHE A 296 6.15 34.98 8.86
N THR A 297 6.84 34.67 7.76
CA THR A 297 8.26 34.98 7.67
C THR A 297 8.51 36.48 7.52
N THR A 298 9.62 36.95 8.09
CA THR A 298 10.15 38.29 7.90
C THR A 298 11.08 38.40 6.68
N PHE A 299 11.52 37.26 6.15
CA PHE A 299 12.33 37.16 4.93
C PHE A 299 11.46 37.21 3.67
N ASP A 300 12.01 36.95 2.48
CA ASP A 300 11.22 36.82 1.26
C ASP A 300 10.24 35.63 1.36
N PRO A 301 8.92 35.88 1.48
CA PRO A 301 7.93 34.84 1.69
C PRO A 301 7.80 33.89 0.50
N ILE A 302 8.02 34.38 -0.73
CA ILE A 302 7.91 33.58 -1.94
C ILE A 302 9.08 32.59 -1.98
N MET A 303 10.28 33.06 -1.66
CA MET A 303 11.47 32.23 -1.65
C MET A 303 11.38 31.10 -0.61
N GLU A 304 11.02 31.43 0.64
CA GLU A 304 10.89 30.43 1.72
C GLU A 304 9.78 29.41 1.43
N ALA A 305 8.63 29.87 0.94
CA ALA A 305 7.55 28.97 0.54
C ALA A 305 7.96 28.05 -0.61
N SER A 306 8.67 28.60 -1.62
CA SER A 306 9.16 27.81 -2.75
C SER A 306 10.15 26.72 -2.31
N ARG A 307 11.02 27.03 -1.35
CA ARG A 307 11.94 26.05 -0.75
C ARG A 307 11.17 24.87 -0.18
N GLU A 308 10.16 25.12 0.65
CA GLU A 308 9.37 24.06 1.27
C GLU A 308 8.55 23.25 0.26
N VAL A 309 8.07 23.86 -0.83
CA VAL A 309 7.40 23.12 -1.92
C VAL A 309 8.38 22.17 -2.63
N ILE A 310 9.61 22.61 -2.92
CA ILE A 310 10.62 21.74 -3.54
C ILE A 310 11.00 20.60 -2.59
N ARG A 311 11.17 20.89 -1.29
CA ARG A 311 11.37 19.86 -0.25
C ARG A 311 10.21 18.88 -0.24
N ALA A 312 8.97 19.36 -0.35
CA ALA A 312 7.78 18.52 -0.42
C ALA A 312 7.91 17.46 -1.52
N VAL A 313 8.27 17.88 -2.73
CA VAL A 313 8.44 17.00 -3.89
C VAL A 313 9.57 16.00 -3.65
N ALA A 314 10.72 16.44 -3.18
CA ALA A 314 11.88 15.57 -2.93
C ALA A 314 11.59 14.50 -1.86
N TRP A 315 10.95 14.89 -0.76
CA TRP A 315 10.62 14.00 0.34
C TRP A 315 9.46 13.05 0.01
N TRP A 316 8.40 13.55 -0.65
CA TRP A 316 7.23 12.75 -1.00
C TRP A 316 7.48 11.78 -2.16
N LEU A 317 8.16 12.22 -3.22
CA LEU A 317 8.41 11.38 -4.41
C LEU A 317 9.72 10.61 -4.31
N GLY A 318 10.64 11.03 -3.45
CA GLY A 318 11.98 10.45 -3.32
C GLY A 318 12.17 9.69 -2.01
N VAL A 319 12.46 10.42 -0.93
CA VAL A 319 12.91 9.84 0.34
C VAL A 319 11.90 8.86 0.94
N ALA A 320 10.63 9.26 1.06
CA ALA A 320 9.63 8.46 1.76
C ALA A 320 9.30 7.14 1.02
N PRO A 321 9.09 7.12 -0.32
CA PRO A 321 8.97 5.88 -1.08
C PRO A 321 10.20 4.98 -1.00
N MET A 322 11.40 5.56 -0.98
CA MET A 322 12.66 4.82 -0.84
C MET A 322 12.76 4.14 0.54
N ALA A 323 12.44 4.85 1.62
CA ALA A 323 12.42 4.30 2.97
C ALA A 323 11.41 3.15 3.09
N LEU A 324 10.20 3.34 2.53
CA LEU A 324 9.17 2.30 2.49
C LEU A 324 9.62 1.08 1.69
N LEU A 325 10.24 1.28 0.53
CA LEU A 325 10.75 0.18 -0.29
C LEU A 325 11.79 -0.64 0.48
N ILE A 326 12.75 0.01 1.14
CA ILE A 326 13.80 -0.68 1.91
C ILE A 326 13.18 -1.41 3.11
N GLY A 327 12.28 -0.78 3.86
CA GLY A 327 11.56 -1.41 4.97
C GLY A 327 10.78 -2.65 4.54
N THR A 328 9.94 -2.54 3.51
CA THR A 328 9.15 -3.67 2.99
C THR A 328 10.02 -4.81 2.46
N ARG A 329 11.16 -4.49 1.83
CA ARG A 329 12.13 -5.50 1.38
C ARG A 329 12.74 -6.27 2.53
N LEU A 330 13.13 -5.57 3.59
CA LEU A 330 13.65 -6.20 4.79
C LEU A 330 12.57 -7.03 5.49
N CYS A 331 11.31 -6.56 5.55
CA CYS A 331 10.20 -7.36 6.06
C CYS A 331 10.03 -8.67 5.27
N TYR A 332 10.17 -8.63 3.95
CA TYR A 332 10.12 -9.85 3.12
C TYR A 332 11.31 -10.78 3.40
N VAL A 333 12.52 -10.26 3.58
CA VAL A 333 13.72 -11.07 3.91
C VAL A 333 13.57 -11.74 5.27
N PHE A 334 13.08 -11.00 6.28
CA PHE A 334 12.90 -11.48 7.66
C PHE A 334 11.52 -12.09 7.91
N ARG A 335 10.78 -12.48 6.87
CA ARG A 335 9.41 -13.03 7.01
C ARG A 335 9.35 -14.40 7.67
N ARG A 336 10.43 -15.18 7.69
CA ARG A 336 10.40 -16.53 8.28
C ARG A 336 9.99 -16.47 9.76
N LYS A 337 9.19 -17.43 10.20
CA LYS A 337 8.75 -17.51 11.59
C LYS A 337 9.87 -18.09 12.46
N CYS A 338 10.21 -17.39 13.55
CA CYS A 338 11.12 -17.95 14.54
C CYS A 338 10.39 -18.96 15.44
N SER A 339 11.14 -19.93 15.97
CA SER A 339 10.62 -20.88 16.97
C SER A 339 10.28 -20.19 18.30
N TRP A 340 10.99 -19.11 18.64
CA TRP A 340 10.80 -18.34 19.86
C TRP A 340 10.02 -17.06 19.60
N ALA A 341 8.94 -16.85 20.34
CA ALA A 341 8.05 -15.70 20.16
C ALA A 341 8.76 -14.34 20.35
N SER A 342 9.66 -14.23 21.33
CA SER A 342 10.43 -13.01 21.58
C SER A 342 11.39 -12.67 20.43
N ALA A 343 12.07 -13.67 19.88
CA ALA A 343 12.92 -13.50 18.71
C ALA A 343 12.11 -13.03 17.49
N ASP A 344 10.87 -13.54 17.34
CA ASP A 344 9.96 -13.11 16.30
C ASP A 344 9.62 -11.62 16.42
N PHE A 345 9.39 -11.09 17.61
CA PHE A 345 9.19 -9.64 17.80
C PHE A 345 10.46 -8.82 17.47
N LEU A 346 11.64 -9.29 17.86
CA LEU A 346 12.90 -8.59 17.56
C LEU A 346 13.19 -8.49 16.06
N LEU A 347 12.73 -9.45 15.27
CA LEU A 347 12.88 -9.45 13.81
C LEU A 347 12.13 -8.31 13.08
N ASN A 348 11.28 -7.55 13.77
CA ASN A 348 10.67 -6.32 13.22
C ASN A 348 11.61 -5.10 13.33
N LEU A 349 12.66 -5.17 14.15
CA LEU A 349 13.61 -4.06 14.34
C LEU A 349 14.49 -3.81 13.10
N PRO A 350 15.06 -4.81 12.39
CA PRO A 350 15.89 -4.53 11.23
C PRO A 350 15.17 -3.78 10.09
N PRO A 351 13.92 -4.13 9.69
CA PRO A 351 13.16 -3.34 8.72
C PRO A 351 12.90 -1.89 9.15
N LEU A 352 12.59 -1.70 10.44
CA LEU A 352 12.41 -0.37 11.02
C LEU A 352 13.70 0.44 10.94
N LEU A 353 14.81 -0.12 11.44
CA LEU A 353 16.13 0.52 11.40
C LEU A 353 16.56 0.84 9.97
N GLY A 354 16.36 -0.07 9.02
CA GLY A 354 16.66 0.18 7.61
C GLY A 354 15.89 1.38 7.05
N SER A 355 14.60 1.50 7.39
CA SER A 355 13.76 2.63 6.97
C SER A 355 14.23 3.95 7.63
N VAL A 356 14.54 3.92 8.92
CA VAL A 356 15.04 5.08 9.68
C VAL A 356 16.40 5.54 9.14
N MET A 357 17.31 4.62 8.84
CA MET A 357 18.63 4.94 8.30
C MET A 357 18.54 5.66 6.95
N VAL A 358 17.57 5.32 6.10
CA VAL A 358 17.31 6.04 4.84
C VAL A 358 16.87 7.48 5.10
N VAL A 359 15.94 7.67 6.05
CA VAL A 359 15.47 9.00 6.43
C VAL A 359 16.61 9.83 7.00
N VAL A 360 17.37 9.30 7.96
CA VAL A 360 18.52 9.98 8.57
C VAL A 360 19.59 10.30 7.52
N ALA A 361 19.96 9.35 6.65
CA ALA A 361 20.91 9.60 5.58
C ALA A 361 20.44 10.70 4.62
N SER A 362 19.14 10.75 4.33
CA SER A 362 18.56 11.81 3.48
C SER A 362 18.55 13.17 4.19
N GLN A 363 18.31 13.22 5.49
CA GLN A 363 18.44 14.46 6.29
C GLN A 363 19.89 14.96 6.30
N GLN A 364 20.85 14.05 6.49
CA GLN A 364 22.27 14.41 6.44
C GLN A 364 22.68 14.88 5.05
N LEU A 365 22.17 14.25 3.99
CA LEU A 365 22.41 14.69 2.62
C LEU A 365 21.83 16.08 2.37
N GLU A 366 20.59 16.33 2.81
CA GLU A 366 19.96 17.66 2.72
C GLU A 366 20.78 18.72 3.47
N HIS A 367 21.26 18.39 4.68
CA HIS A 367 22.12 19.28 5.45
C HIS A 367 23.47 19.53 4.76
N LEU A 368 24.11 18.50 4.20
CA LEU A 368 25.33 18.67 3.42
C LEU A 368 25.11 19.55 2.20
N CYS A 369 24.00 19.36 1.46
CA CYS A 369 23.63 20.24 0.35
C CYS A 369 23.43 21.68 0.82
N SER A 370 22.95 21.91 2.05
CA SER A 370 22.78 23.25 2.61
C SER A 370 24.08 23.97 2.96
N ILE A 371 25.18 23.23 3.19
CA ILE A 371 26.51 23.76 3.52
C ILE A 371 27.31 24.11 2.25
N ILE A 372 26.94 23.56 1.09
CA ILE A 372 27.64 23.86 -0.17
C ILE A 372 27.37 25.32 -0.54
N ASP A 373 28.37 26.17 -0.32
CA ASP A 373 28.36 27.56 -0.77
C ASP A 373 28.41 27.59 -2.30
N PHE A 374 27.27 27.85 -2.92
CA PHE A 374 27.25 28.27 -4.32
C PHE A 374 27.80 29.70 -4.40
N PRO A 375 28.64 30.02 -5.39
CA PRO A 375 29.22 31.37 -5.56
C PRO A 375 28.20 32.46 -5.96
N MET A 376 26.91 32.29 -5.62
CA MET A 376 25.89 33.34 -5.70
C MET A 376 25.98 34.22 -4.44
N LYS A 377 25.69 35.52 -4.60
CA LYS A 377 25.91 36.53 -3.55
C LYS A 377 25.33 36.08 -2.20
N PRO A 378 26.13 36.08 -1.12
CA PRO A 378 25.79 35.46 0.17
C PRO A 378 24.65 36.14 0.93
N GLU A 379 24.19 37.32 0.50
CA GLU A 379 23.27 38.12 1.30
C GLU A 379 21.78 37.77 1.10
N GLU A 380 21.35 37.07 0.03
CA GLU A 380 19.89 36.96 -0.20
C GLU A 380 19.31 35.62 -0.72
N HIS A 381 20.07 34.65 -1.30
CA HIS A 381 19.39 33.61 -2.14
C HIS A 381 19.93 32.16 -2.09
N GLY A 382 20.73 31.76 -1.11
CA GLY A 382 21.41 30.44 -1.10
C GLY A 382 20.52 29.20 -0.87
N LEU A 383 19.31 29.35 -0.32
CA LEU A 383 18.56 28.21 0.24
C LEU A 383 17.80 27.36 -0.81
N VAL A 384 17.28 27.99 -1.86
CA VAL A 384 16.53 27.28 -2.93
C VAL A 384 17.45 26.42 -3.82
N PRO A 385 18.61 26.92 -4.30
CA PRO A 385 19.55 26.10 -5.06
C PRO A 385 19.97 24.82 -4.33
N ASN A 386 20.20 24.90 -3.02
CA ASN A 386 20.64 23.77 -2.20
C ASN A 386 19.58 22.66 -2.15
N VAL A 387 18.31 23.01 -2.00
CA VAL A 387 17.20 22.05 -2.01
C VAL A 387 16.98 21.47 -3.42
N LEU A 388 17.19 22.26 -4.48
CA LEU A 388 17.12 21.74 -5.86
C LEU A 388 18.19 20.68 -6.11
N VAL A 389 19.41 20.88 -5.62
CA VAL A 389 20.49 19.88 -5.70
C VAL A 389 20.10 18.61 -4.93
N PHE A 390 19.57 18.75 -3.71
CA PHE A 390 19.06 17.63 -2.94
C PHE A 390 17.98 16.85 -3.71
N ALA A 391 16.98 17.54 -4.27
CA ALA A 391 15.93 16.92 -5.08
C ALA A 391 16.49 16.20 -6.33
N ALA A 392 17.44 16.83 -7.02
CA ALA A 392 18.10 16.28 -8.21
C ALA A 392 18.92 15.02 -7.90
N LEU A 393 19.39 14.83 -6.66
CA LEU A 393 20.08 13.61 -6.23
C LEU A 393 19.09 12.50 -5.82
N VAL A 394 18.08 12.84 -5.02
CA VAL A 394 17.19 11.83 -4.41
C VAL A 394 16.18 11.26 -5.40
N LEU A 395 15.62 12.08 -6.31
CA LEU A 395 14.58 11.60 -7.24
C LEU A 395 15.11 10.53 -8.21
N PRO A 396 16.26 10.72 -8.88
CA PRO A 396 16.85 9.67 -9.72
C PRO A 396 17.30 8.45 -8.92
N ALA A 397 17.86 8.64 -7.73
CA ALA A 397 18.25 7.53 -6.85
C ALA A 397 17.04 6.65 -6.49
N THR A 398 15.91 7.27 -6.18
CA THR A 398 14.65 6.58 -5.88
C THR A 398 14.14 5.82 -7.11
N ALA A 399 14.13 6.44 -8.28
CA ALA A 399 13.75 5.77 -9.53
C ALA A 399 14.66 4.56 -9.83
N GLY A 400 15.97 4.73 -9.67
CA GLY A 400 16.95 3.65 -9.82
C GLY A 400 16.74 2.51 -8.82
N LEU A 401 16.46 2.81 -7.55
CA LEU A 401 16.14 1.79 -6.54
C LEU A 401 14.87 1.01 -6.87
N PHE A 402 13.80 1.68 -7.31
CA PHE A 402 12.58 0.99 -7.73
C PHE A 402 12.79 0.16 -9.01
N ALA A 403 13.64 0.60 -9.93
CA ALA A 403 14.01 -0.19 -11.10
C ALA A 403 14.81 -1.44 -10.70
N CYS A 404 15.86 -1.29 -9.88
CA CYS A 404 16.76 -2.38 -9.48
C CYS A 404 16.09 -3.36 -8.50
N LEU A 405 15.54 -2.86 -7.40
CA LEU A 405 14.95 -3.69 -6.36
C LEU A 405 13.53 -4.13 -6.73
N GLY A 406 12.77 -3.31 -7.46
CA GLY A 406 11.42 -3.67 -7.93
C GLY A 406 11.42 -4.76 -8.99
N ALA A 407 12.39 -4.77 -9.90
CA ALA A 407 12.47 -5.79 -10.95
C ALA A 407 12.85 -7.18 -10.41
N ASN A 408 13.68 -7.26 -9.36
CA ASN A 408 14.23 -8.53 -8.87
C ASN A 408 13.20 -9.50 -8.25
N LEU A 409 11.98 -9.05 -7.91
CA LEU A 409 10.90 -10.01 -7.56
C LEU A 409 10.47 -10.87 -8.74
N LYS A 410 10.62 -10.38 -9.97
CA LYS A 410 10.16 -11.10 -11.17
C LYS A 410 11.05 -12.28 -11.53
N GLN A 411 12.27 -12.36 -10.99
CA GLN A 411 13.28 -13.32 -11.41
C GLN A 411 13.80 -14.22 -10.30
N GLN A 412 13.23 -14.21 -9.09
CA GLN A 412 13.74 -15.10 -8.04
C GLN A 412 13.61 -16.57 -8.49
N PRO A 413 14.74 -17.28 -8.74
CA PRO A 413 14.71 -18.69 -9.09
C PRO A 413 14.12 -19.45 -7.91
N ARG A 414 13.35 -20.52 -8.16
CA ARG A 414 12.87 -21.48 -7.15
C ARG A 414 13.91 -21.58 -6.04
N ALA A 415 13.60 -21.07 -4.85
CA ALA A 415 14.50 -21.16 -3.72
C ALA A 415 14.86 -22.63 -3.55
N LYS A 416 16.10 -23.01 -3.91
CA LYS A 416 16.64 -24.31 -3.53
C LYS A 416 16.50 -24.35 -2.01
N ALA A 417 15.75 -25.33 -1.51
CA ALA A 417 15.48 -25.48 -0.09
C ALA A 417 16.81 -25.35 0.67
N MET A 418 16.97 -24.23 1.40
CA MET A 418 18.07 -24.12 2.35
C MET A 418 17.84 -25.20 3.41
N PRO A 419 18.86 -25.99 3.76
CA PRO A 419 18.72 -27.02 4.79
C PRO A 419 18.24 -26.35 6.08
N ALA A 420 17.20 -26.93 6.70
CA ALA A 420 16.73 -26.49 8.00
C ALA A 420 17.84 -26.72 9.03
N CYS A 421 18.24 -25.66 9.73
CA CYS A 421 19.12 -25.72 10.90
C CYS A 421 18.28 -25.90 12.16
#